data_AF-A0A2E5XE33-F1
#
_entry.id   AF-A0A2E5XE33-F1
#
_cell.length_a   1.000
_cell.length_b   1.000
_cell.length_c   1.000
_cell.angle_alpha   90.00
_cell.angle_beta   90.00
_cell.angle_gamma   90.00
#
_symmetry.space_group_name_H-M   'P 1'
#
loop_
_entity.id
_entity.type
_entity.pdbx_description
1 polymer ?
#
loop_
_entity_poly.entity_id
_entity_poly.type
_entity_poly.pdbx_seq_one_letter_code
_entity_poly.pdbx_strand_id
1 'polypeptide(L)'
;MMIRNIATYVSLVFSQRTRVSTFAFFFSTAFWSSSSSAYLIDGTKWLRGEAVFYVSIPGLSPSAISWDNAVVEALNNWTANTVFDFTIVREDKDPCAVDGFSTIDFSEDFCGSDFGQNTLAVAVRRFERQELGPDNIIESDIVVNAAEKYDIFDGPLSKFGLQNGGLDFKRIALHELGHVIGLDHEETNTAIMAPTISDVFELQEDDISGVEALYSGLKQCAIKRLIFGSTNESLNNNDCMVQELTVGGSDDSYIDLYQFEVSQQAQFEFSASSKTLDTVLLLATEDLEYLAVETSSIDDCDSTLIQELGVGSYFLMVNTWDIPVKADCGVVGDYTLTVNFSSQDQPQLGPPTSLLGSFSEASFSGGISADGGLSFSNAFSPTDSLDIAANITVDTSHVGQPGFLVVAALLPDQLLMLNDRGQFVDRGSTASPLVVFKRKLLEESEHLTIAQDLIPLEVGVIQLEANIFVGYGLEAEPDEVHYHATPMNLIVR
;
A
#
# COMPACT_ATOMS: atom_id res chain seq x y z
N MET A 1 6.18 36.87 32.42
CA MET A 1 5.57 35.91 31.49
C MET A 1 6.24 34.59 31.79
N MET A 2 5.57 33.69 32.51
CA MET A 2 6.05 32.31 32.71
C MET A 2 5.95 31.61 31.36
N ILE A 3 7.03 30.94 30.93
CA ILE A 3 7.01 30.09 29.75
C ILE A 3 6.09 28.91 30.08
N ARG A 4 5.06 28.68 29.25
CA ARG A 4 4.10 27.58 29.41
C ARG A 4 4.23 26.61 28.24
N ASN A 5 4.35 25.32 28.55
CA ASN A 5 4.56 24.29 27.54
C ASN A 5 3.19 23.73 27.11
N ILE A 6 2.99 23.54 25.81
CA ILE A 6 1.73 23.01 25.31
C ILE A 6 1.65 21.51 25.62
N ALA A 7 2.71 20.73 25.34
CA ALA A 7 2.69 19.28 25.57
C ALA A 7 3.91 18.72 26.33
N THR A 8 3.70 17.56 26.95
CA THR A 8 4.74 16.58 27.31
C THR A 8 4.21 15.22 26.85
N TYR A 9 4.58 14.77 25.65
CA TYR A 9 4.12 13.50 25.13
C TYR A 9 4.75 12.32 25.89
N VAL A 10 3.99 11.26 26.13
CA VAL A 10 4.46 10.01 26.78
C VAL A 10 4.16 8.81 25.87
N SER A 11 5.22 8.20 25.32
CA SER A 11 5.13 6.90 24.65
C SER A 11 5.02 5.79 25.69
N LEU A 12 3.94 4.99 25.66
CA LEU A 12 3.83 3.77 26.46
C LEU A 12 3.99 2.56 25.55
N VAL A 13 5.19 1.97 25.55
CA VAL A 13 5.51 0.75 24.79
C VAL A 13 5.22 -0.50 25.64
N PHE A 14 4.33 -1.37 25.19
CA PHE A 14 4.19 -2.71 25.76
C PHE A 14 5.24 -3.64 25.15
N SER A 15 6.41 -3.75 25.80
CA SER A 15 7.46 -4.70 25.40
C SER A 15 7.53 -5.89 26.35
N GLN A 16 7.27 -7.09 25.83
CA GLN A 16 7.84 -8.32 26.39
C GLN A 16 9.13 -8.68 25.65
N ARG A 17 10.27 -8.38 26.29
CA ARG A 17 11.57 -9.08 26.31
C ARG A 17 12.75 -8.11 26.16
N THR A 18 13.54 -8.07 27.22
CA THR A 18 14.84 -7.39 27.35
C THR A 18 15.93 -8.05 26.50
N ARG A 19 16.70 -7.25 25.76
CA ARG A 19 18.15 -7.43 25.61
C ARG A 19 18.88 -6.08 25.56
N VAL A 20 20.01 -6.05 26.27
CA VAL A 20 20.92 -4.91 26.45
C VAL A 20 21.98 -4.96 25.35
N SER A 21 22.28 -3.83 24.71
CA SER A 21 23.49 -3.65 23.91
C SER A 21 24.12 -2.29 24.13
N THR A 22 25.42 -2.30 24.40
CA THR A 22 26.29 -1.17 24.71
C THR A 22 26.86 -0.60 23.40
N PHE A 23 26.67 0.69 23.12
CA PHE A 23 27.28 1.35 21.96
C PHE A 23 28.58 2.08 22.32
N ALA A 24 29.60 1.92 21.47
CA ALA A 24 30.81 2.74 21.45
C ALA A 24 30.82 3.57 20.15
N PHE A 25 30.84 4.89 20.28
CA PHE A 25 30.87 5.82 19.14
C PHE A 25 32.31 6.04 18.63
N PHE A 26 32.51 5.90 17.32
CA PHE A 26 33.62 6.52 16.59
C PHE A 26 33.03 7.53 15.59
N PHE A 27 33.43 8.79 15.71
CA PHE A 27 33.06 9.87 14.79
C PHE A 27 33.99 9.88 13.58
N SER A 28 33.44 9.80 12.37
CA SER A 28 34.05 10.30 11.14
C SER A 28 33.07 11.24 10.46
N THR A 29 33.47 12.50 10.28
CA THR A 29 32.66 13.56 9.69
C THR A 29 32.80 13.55 8.18
N ALA A 30 31.77 13.11 7.47
CA ALA A 30 31.56 13.42 6.05
C ALA A 30 30.51 14.54 5.96
N PHE A 31 30.86 15.67 5.36
CA PHE A 31 29.92 16.75 5.07
C PHE A 31 29.03 16.34 3.91
N TRP A 32 27.81 15.91 4.23
CA TRP A 32 26.71 15.81 3.29
C TRP A 32 25.88 17.09 3.43
N SER A 33 25.55 17.73 2.30
CA SER A 33 24.58 18.81 2.28
C SER A 33 23.18 18.21 2.49
N SER A 34 22.74 18.12 3.74
CA SER A 34 21.36 17.78 4.09
C SER A 34 20.46 18.96 3.78
N SER A 35 19.39 18.74 3.04
CA SER A 35 18.19 19.57 3.16
C SER A 35 17.75 19.47 4.61
N SER A 36 17.82 20.55 5.38
CA SER A 36 17.24 20.53 6.72
C SER A 36 15.74 20.52 6.55
N SER A 37 15.10 19.37 6.71
CA SER A 37 13.66 19.34 6.92
C SER A 37 13.37 20.17 8.18
N ALA A 38 12.41 21.07 8.04
CA ALA A 38 12.03 22.04 9.06
C ALA A 38 11.14 21.41 10.15
N TYR A 39 10.48 20.30 9.83
CA TYR A 39 9.57 19.55 10.70
C TYR A 39 10.27 18.37 11.40
N LEU A 40 9.79 18.00 12.60
CA LEU A 40 10.25 16.83 13.35
C LEU A 40 9.22 15.69 13.29
N ILE A 41 9.68 14.54 12.79
CA ILE A 41 8.92 13.28 12.75
C ILE A 41 9.84 12.15 13.22
N ASP A 42 9.33 11.26 14.07
CA ASP A 42 10.00 10.00 14.43
C ASP A 42 9.60 8.83 13.51
N GLY A 43 8.64 9.09 12.62
CA GLY A 43 8.10 8.17 11.63
C GLY A 43 6.97 7.27 12.13
N THR A 44 6.59 7.37 13.41
CA THR A 44 5.38 6.71 13.93
C THR A 44 4.15 7.40 13.38
N LYS A 45 3.22 6.62 12.83
CA LYS A 45 2.07 7.15 12.09
C LYS A 45 0.92 6.16 12.02
N TRP A 46 -0.25 6.63 11.60
CA TRP A 46 -1.39 5.78 11.25
C TRP A 46 -1.17 5.16 9.87
N LEU A 47 -1.37 3.86 9.67
CA LEU A 47 -1.12 3.19 8.38
C LEU A 47 -1.77 3.90 7.17
N ARG A 48 -3.00 4.40 7.31
CA ARG A 48 -3.80 4.98 6.23
C ARG A 48 -3.74 6.50 6.13
N GLY A 49 -3.03 7.16 7.05
CA GLY A 49 -3.20 8.60 7.21
C GLY A 49 -4.62 9.00 7.55
N GLU A 50 -5.35 8.13 8.27
CA GLU A 50 -6.70 8.43 8.74
C GLU A 50 -6.85 8.00 10.21
N ALA A 51 -7.72 8.68 10.94
CA ALA A 51 -8.10 8.27 12.29
C ALA A 51 -9.59 8.57 12.57
N VAL A 52 -10.23 7.69 13.33
CA VAL A 52 -11.56 7.97 13.91
C VAL A 52 -11.34 8.69 15.24
N PHE A 53 -11.93 9.88 15.39
CA PHE A 53 -11.77 10.70 16.58
C PHE A 53 -13.12 10.98 17.24
N TYR A 54 -13.22 10.67 18.52
CA TYR A 54 -14.41 10.78 19.33
C TYR A 54 -14.44 12.14 20.03
N VAL A 55 -15.56 12.84 19.92
CA VAL A 55 -15.73 14.18 20.49
C VAL A 55 -17.07 14.28 21.19
N SER A 56 -17.03 14.59 22.48
CA SER A 56 -18.23 14.87 23.29
C SER A 56 -17.88 15.72 24.50
N ILE A 57 -17.45 16.96 24.27
CA ILE A 57 -17.13 17.88 25.37
C ILE A 57 -18.34 18.80 25.65
N PRO A 58 -19.09 18.59 26.74
CA PRO A 58 -20.26 19.39 27.04
C PRO A 58 -19.89 20.81 27.49
N GLY A 59 -20.81 21.74 27.26
CA GLY A 59 -20.72 23.10 27.80
C GLY A 59 -20.12 24.13 26.85
N LEU A 60 -19.90 25.32 27.39
CA LEU A 60 -19.44 26.50 26.66
C LEU A 60 -18.24 27.12 27.38
N SER A 61 -17.35 27.73 26.62
CA SER A 61 -16.28 28.59 27.11
C SER A 61 -16.83 29.89 27.74
N PRO A 62 -16.01 30.66 28.48
CA PRO A 62 -16.39 31.98 28.97
C PRO A 62 -16.90 32.93 27.89
N SER A 63 -16.39 32.82 26.66
CA SER A 63 -16.88 33.55 25.47
C SER A 63 -18.13 32.93 24.81
N ALA A 64 -18.78 31.96 25.47
CA ALA A 64 -20.00 31.28 25.06
C ALA A 64 -19.87 30.47 23.75
N ILE A 65 -18.68 29.97 23.45
CA ILE A 65 -18.41 29.08 22.30
C ILE A 65 -18.36 27.64 22.81
N SER A 66 -18.90 26.69 22.04
CA SER A 66 -18.89 25.27 22.43
C SER A 66 -17.49 24.66 22.35
N TRP A 67 -17.10 23.94 23.41
CA TRP A 67 -15.84 23.18 23.44
C TRP A 67 -15.81 22.11 22.35
N ASP A 68 -16.90 21.33 22.22
CA ASP A 68 -17.10 20.34 21.15
C ASP A 68 -16.85 20.94 19.76
N ASN A 69 -17.47 22.08 19.46
CA ASN A 69 -17.29 22.74 18.16
C ASN A 69 -15.85 23.20 17.93
N ALA A 70 -15.12 23.65 18.95
CA ALA A 70 -13.72 24.05 18.80
C ALA A 70 -12.81 22.88 18.43
N VAL A 71 -13.04 21.70 19.03
CA VAL A 71 -12.32 20.47 18.65
C VAL A 71 -12.67 20.07 17.22
N VAL A 72 -13.96 20.07 16.87
CA VAL A 72 -14.43 19.73 15.52
C VAL A 72 -13.84 20.68 14.48
N GLU A 73 -13.74 21.98 14.76
CA GLU A 73 -13.09 22.94 13.86
C GLU A 73 -11.59 22.64 13.70
N ALA A 74 -10.89 22.24 14.77
CA ALA A 74 -9.48 21.90 14.71
C ALA A 74 -9.21 20.60 13.91
N LEU A 75 -10.03 19.56 14.12
CA LEU A 75 -10.00 18.32 13.33
C LEU A 75 -10.20 18.60 11.84
N ASN A 76 -11.26 19.35 11.50
CA ASN A 76 -11.53 19.74 10.12
C ASN A 76 -10.42 20.60 9.51
N ASN A 77 -9.68 21.38 10.31
CA ASN A 77 -8.57 22.19 9.82
C ASN A 77 -7.43 21.30 9.31
N TRP A 78 -7.05 20.26 10.07
CA TRP A 78 -6.07 19.28 9.62
C TRP A 78 -6.55 18.53 8.37
N THR A 79 -7.78 18.03 8.37
CA THR A 79 -8.36 17.30 7.22
C THR A 79 -8.45 18.16 5.96
N ALA A 80 -8.81 19.44 6.09
CA ALA A 80 -8.99 20.30 4.92
C ALA A 80 -7.66 20.78 4.29
N ASN A 81 -6.57 20.78 5.06
CA ASN A 81 -5.31 21.38 4.65
C ASN A 81 -4.17 20.37 4.48
N THR A 82 -4.38 19.09 4.76
CA THR A 82 -3.36 18.05 4.65
C THR A 82 -3.90 16.80 3.96
N VAL A 83 -3.05 15.79 3.79
CA VAL A 83 -3.42 14.46 3.29
C VAL A 83 -4.02 13.55 4.38
N PHE A 84 -4.08 14.00 5.64
CA PHE A 84 -4.59 13.20 6.74
C PHE A 84 -6.09 13.40 6.95
N ASP A 85 -6.86 12.33 7.11
CA ASP A 85 -8.32 12.40 7.29
C ASP A 85 -8.78 12.05 8.71
N PHE A 86 -9.73 12.82 9.24
CA PHE A 86 -10.35 12.55 10.52
C PHE A 86 -11.83 12.23 10.33
N THR A 87 -12.22 11.02 10.72
CA THR A 87 -13.64 10.67 10.85
C THR A 87 -14.14 11.01 12.24
N ILE A 88 -15.04 11.99 12.35
CA ILE A 88 -15.54 12.50 13.63
C ILE A 88 -16.77 11.70 14.10
N VAL A 89 -16.71 11.16 15.33
CA VAL A 89 -17.84 10.49 15.99
C VAL A 89 -18.23 11.26 17.25
N ARG A 90 -19.51 11.63 17.37
CA ARG A 90 -20.01 12.35 18.55
C ARG A 90 -20.51 11.43 19.65
N GLU A 91 -19.57 10.79 20.32
CA GLU A 91 -19.84 9.93 21.47
C GLU A 91 -18.80 10.19 22.57
N ASP A 92 -19.24 10.02 23.82
CA ASP A 92 -18.42 10.18 25.01
C ASP A 92 -17.46 9.00 25.18
N LYS A 93 -16.19 9.31 25.38
CA LYS A 93 -15.08 8.37 25.60
C LYS A 93 -14.13 8.94 26.64
N ASP A 94 -13.59 8.07 27.48
CA ASP A 94 -12.64 8.45 28.53
C ASP A 94 -11.22 8.53 27.94
N PRO A 95 -10.56 9.71 27.90
CA PRO A 95 -9.21 9.86 27.35
C PRO A 95 -8.13 9.19 28.20
N CYS A 96 -8.48 8.63 29.36
CA CYS A 96 -7.60 7.85 30.20
C CYS A 96 -7.81 6.33 30.07
N ALA A 97 -8.82 5.90 29.32
CA ALA A 97 -9.01 4.49 28.99
C ALA A 97 -7.95 4.04 27.97
N VAL A 98 -7.78 2.73 27.85
CA VAL A 98 -7.02 2.10 26.76
C VAL A 98 -7.99 1.14 26.10
N ASP A 99 -8.71 1.61 25.10
CA ASP A 99 -9.89 0.96 24.54
C ASP A 99 -9.96 0.98 23.02
N GLY A 100 -8.93 1.51 22.36
CA GLY A 100 -8.82 1.65 20.91
C GLY A 100 -9.55 2.87 20.35
N PHE A 101 -10.10 3.75 21.18
CA PHE A 101 -10.74 4.99 20.73
C PHE A 101 -9.85 6.19 21.00
N SER A 102 -9.70 7.06 20.01
CA SER A 102 -8.97 8.33 20.15
C SER A 102 -9.95 9.44 20.54
N THR A 103 -9.74 10.10 21.68
CA THR A 103 -10.66 11.14 22.18
C THR A 103 -9.94 12.34 22.81
N ILE A 104 -10.70 13.35 23.20
CA ILE A 104 -10.23 14.52 23.96
C ILE A 104 -11.23 14.90 25.04
N ASP A 105 -10.74 15.09 26.27
CA ASP A 105 -11.55 15.72 27.33
C ASP A 105 -10.68 16.43 28.38
N PHE A 106 -11.33 17.23 29.22
CA PHE A 106 -10.72 17.87 30.39
C PHE A 106 -10.64 16.91 31.56
N SER A 107 -9.49 16.89 32.25
CA SER A 107 -9.29 16.15 33.49
C SER A 107 -8.53 16.96 34.53
N GLU A 108 -8.84 16.75 35.80
CA GLU A 108 -8.14 17.37 36.94
C GLU A 108 -6.74 16.80 37.15
N ASP A 109 -6.49 15.58 36.67
CA ASP A 109 -5.19 14.92 36.70
C ASP A 109 -4.88 14.24 35.35
N PHE A 110 -3.62 13.87 35.15
CA PHE A 110 -3.19 13.08 34.01
C PHE A 110 -3.32 11.59 34.34
N CYS A 111 -4.54 11.08 34.22
CA CYS A 111 -4.90 9.67 34.34
C CYS A 111 -4.35 9.01 35.62
N GLY A 112 -4.57 9.67 36.75
CA GLY A 112 -4.11 9.24 38.07
C GLY A 112 -2.72 9.73 38.49
N SER A 113 -2.10 10.63 37.70
CA SER A 113 -0.84 11.31 38.03
C SER A 113 -0.95 12.84 37.87
N ASP A 114 -0.13 13.60 38.57
CA ASP A 114 -0.13 15.06 38.42
C ASP A 114 0.37 15.46 37.02
N PHE A 115 -0.23 16.48 36.42
CA PHE A 115 0.33 17.12 35.23
C PHE A 115 1.74 17.67 35.49
N GLY A 116 2.56 17.67 34.45
CA GLY A 116 3.86 18.34 34.47
C GLY A 116 3.75 19.83 34.76
N GLN A 117 4.85 20.44 35.21
CA GLN A 117 4.87 21.88 35.44
C GLN A 117 4.62 22.65 34.14
N ASN A 118 3.63 23.54 34.17
CA ASN A 118 3.20 24.37 33.04
C ASN A 118 2.62 23.60 31.84
N THR A 119 2.15 22.36 32.02
CA THR A 119 1.50 21.56 30.98
C THR A 119 0.05 21.98 30.79
N LEU A 120 -0.34 22.25 29.55
CA LEU A 120 -1.70 22.67 29.18
C LEU A 120 -2.57 21.51 28.70
N ALA A 121 -2.00 20.57 27.96
CA ALA A 121 -2.63 19.32 27.58
C ALA A 121 -1.54 18.28 27.31
N VAL A 122 -1.95 17.03 27.13
CA VAL A 122 -1.06 15.94 26.76
C VAL A 122 -1.78 15.06 25.75
N ALA A 123 -1.29 15.03 24.51
CA ALA A 123 -1.54 13.94 23.60
C ALA A 123 -0.80 12.67 24.06
N VAL A 124 -1.43 11.52 23.90
CA VAL A 124 -0.94 10.22 24.30
C VAL A 124 -1.20 9.28 23.14
N ARG A 125 -0.20 8.57 22.64
CA ARG A 125 -0.34 7.64 21.50
C ARG A 125 -0.10 6.22 22.02
N ARG A 126 -0.81 5.27 21.43
CA ARG A 126 -0.56 3.84 21.57
C ARG A 126 -0.12 3.31 20.25
N PHE A 127 0.70 2.29 20.33
CA PHE A 127 1.33 1.74 19.15
C PHE A 127 1.21 0.23 19.06
N GLU A 128 1.23 -0.25 17.83
CA GLU A 128 1.44 -1.65 17.48
C GLU A 128 2.68 -1.76 16.59
N ARG A 129 3.45 -2.83 16.78
CA ARG A 129 4.63 -3.08 15.94
C ARG A 129 4.21 -3.43 14.53
N GLN A 130 4.98 -2.94 13.58
CA GLN A 130 4.85 -3.29 12.16
C GLN A 130 5.99 -4.20 11.74
N GLU A 131 5.83 -4.84 10.57
CA GLU A 131 6.87 -5.65 9.95
C GLU A 131 8.01 -4.76 9.43
N LEU A 132 7.68 -3.63 8.78
CA LEU A 132 8.65 -2.64 8.34
C LEU A 132 8.39 -1.28 9.00
N GLY A 133 9.48 -0.56 9.27
CA GLY A 133 9.44 0.82 9.73
C GLY A 133 9.07 0.99 11.21
N PRO A 134 8.79 2.25 11.61
CA PRO A 134 8.38 2.59 12.98
C PRO A 134 7.01 2.00 13.36
N ASP A 135 6.69 2.01 14.65
CA ASP A 135 5.44 1.46 15.15
C ASP A 135 4.20 2.23 14.60
N ASN A 136 3.11 1.51 14.33
CA ASN A 136 1.82 2.04 13.89
C ASN A 136 1.09 2.70 15.05
N ILE A 137 0.52 3.89 14.87
CA ILE A 137 -0.41 4.46 15.84
C ILE A 137 -1.75 3.73 15.72
N ILE A 138 -2.28 3.25 16.85
CA ILE A 138 -3.56 2.53 16.92
C ILE A 138 -4.62 3.24 17.78
N GLU A 139 -4.20 4.19 18.61
CA GLU A 139 -5.05 5.00 19.50
C GLU A 139 -4.26 6.26 19.85
N SER A 140 -4.91 7.43 19.89
CA SER A 140 -4.31 8.60 20.49
C SER A 140 -5.31 9.54 21.18
N ASP A 141 -5.14 9.71 22.48
CA ASP A 141 -6.00 10.52 23.34
C ASP A 141 -5.36 11.85 23.71
N ILE A 142 -6.19 12.84 24.02
CA ILE A 142 -5.75 14.13 24.51
C ILE A 142 -6.39 14.40 25.87
N VAL A 143 -5.55 14.55 26.90
CA VAL A 143 -5.99 14.92 28.25
C VAL A 143 -5.66 16.39 28.48
N VAL A 144 -6.71 17.21 28.63
CA VAL A 144 -6.57 18.66 28.82
C VAL A 144 -6.60 19.01 30.30
N ASN A 145 -5.64 19.81 30.77
CA ASN A 145 -5.47 20.10 32.20
C ASN A 145 -6.55 21.04 32.74
N ALA A 146 -7.59 20.49 33.37
CA ALA A 146 -8.74 21.26 33.87
C ALA A 146 -8.40 22.32 34.94
N ALA A 147 -7.22 22.24 35.57
CA ALA A 147 -6.78 23.22 36.56
C ALA A 147 -6.37 24.58 35.94
N GLU A 148 -6.16 24.62 34.63
CA GLU A 148 -5.82 25.84 33.90
C GLU A 148 -7.08 26.60 33.42
N LYS A 149 -6.89 27.88 33.06
CA LYS A 149 -7.98 28.72 32.54
C LYS A 149 -7.97 28.75 31.02
N TYR A 150 -9.07 28.34 30.42
CA TYR A 150 -9.26 28.34 28.98
C TYR A 150 -10.43 29.25 28.56
N ASP A 151 -10.33 29.74 27.34
CA ASP A 151 -11.43 30.33 26.57
C ASP A 151 -11.26 29.92 25.09
N ILE A 152 -12.13 30.39 24.21
CA ILE A 152 -12.01 30.17 22.76
C ILE A 152 -12.08 31.54 22.07
N PHE A 153 -11.09 31.83 21.24
CA PHE A 153 -11.05 33.04 20.42
C PHE A 153 -10.06 32.88 19.27
N ASP A 154 -10.38 33.41 18.09
CA ASP A 154 -9.44 33.43 16.96
C ASP A 154 -8.48 34.64 17.06
N GLY A 155 -7.27 34.49 16.52
CA GLY A 155 -6.26 35.55 16.42
C GLY A 155 -5.11 35.43 17.43
N PRO A 156 -4.09 36.32 17.34
CA PRO A 156 -2.95 36.35 18.27
C PRO A 156 -3.40 36.46 19.74
N LEU A 157 -2.58 36.03 20.72
CA LEU A 157 -2.90 36.07 22.16
C LEU A 157 -3.21 37.49 22.69
N SER A 158 -2.96 38.50 21.87
CA SER A 158 -3.20 39.93 22.03
C SER A 158 -2.37 40.61 23.12
N LYS A 159 -1.77 41.73 22.71
CA LYS A 159 -1.21 42.80 23.54
C LYS A 159 -2.25 43.48 24.46
N PHE A 160 -3.44 42.90 24.67
CA PHE A 160 -4.53 43.43 25.51
C PHE A 160 -5.08 42.41 26.53
N GLY A 161 -4.24 41.46 26.95
CA GLY A 161 -4.59 40.51 27.99
C GLY A 161 -5.45 39.38 27.44
N LEU A 162 -5.12 38.15 27.85
CA LEU A 162 -5.94 36.95 27.73
C LEU A 162 -7.44 37.33 27.73
N GLN A 163 -8.19 37.05 26.66
CA GLN A 163 -9.64 37.25 26.72
C GLN A 163 -10.17 36.48 27.94
N ASN A 164 -10.85 37.19 28.84
CA ASN A 164 -11.32 36.66 30.12
C ASN A 164 -10.24 36.03 31.04
N GLY A 165 -8.95 36.25 30.78
CA GLY A 165 -7.87 35.60 31.53
C GLY A 165 -7.57 34.15 31.11
N GLY A 166 -8.20 33.65 30.03
CA GLY A 166 -8.05 32.27 29.54
C GLY A 166 -7.14 32.13 28.32
N LEU A 167 -6.53 30.95 28.17
CA LEU A 167 -5.78 30.53 26.98
C LEU A 167 -6.72 30.00 25.91
N ASP A 168 -6.38 30.19 24.65
CA ASP A 168 -7.18 29.72 23.52
C ASP A 168 -7.13 28.20 23.38
N PHE A 169 -8.21 27.54 23.77
CA PHE A 169 -8.36 26.08 23.73
C PHE A 169 -8.31 25.52 22.31
N LYS A 170 -8.88 26.21 21.32
CA LYS A 170 -8.91 25.70 19.93
C LYS A 170 -7.50 25.55 19.38
N ARG A 171 -6.60 26.48 19.70
CA ARG A 171 -5.18 26.42 19.36
C ARG A 171 -4.43 25.30 20.06
N ILE A 172 -4.74 25.05 21.33
CA ILE A 172 -4.16 23.94 22.08
C ILE A 172 -4.63 22.62 21.46
N ALA A 173 -5.93 22.47 21.21
CA ALA A 173 -6.47 21.31 20.52
C ALA A 173 -5.85 21.13 19.12
N LEU A 174 -5.66 22.21 18.35
CA LEU A 174 -5.00 22.15 17.04
C LEU A 174 -3.57 21.61 17.13
N HIS A 175 -2.80 22.04 18.15
CA HIS A 175 -1.47 21.52 18.44
C HIS A 175 -1.48 20.04 18.86
N GLU A 176 -2.29 19.68 19.85
CA GLU A 176 -2.34 18.29 20.35
C GLU A 176 -2.80 17.31 19.26
N LEU A 177 -3.67 17.75 18.35
CA LEU A 177 -4.05 16.95 17.17
C LEU A 177 -2.89 16.72 16.20
N GLY A 178 -1.90 17.60 16.13
CA GLY A 178 -0.67 17.31 15.38
C GLY A 178 0.11 16.15 15.98
N HIS A 179 0.15 16.03 17.32
CA HIS A 179 0.70 14.84 17.99
C HIS A 179 -0.14 13.59 17.76
N VAL A 180 -1.47 13.70 17.74
CA VAL A 180 -2.36 12.59 17.34
C VAL A 180 -2.01 12.10 15.94
N ILE A 181 -1.76 13.01 15.00
CA ILE A 181 -1.34 12.69 13.62
C ILE A 181 0.07 12.08 13.59
N GLY A 182 0.92 12.27 14.61
CA GLY A 182 2.28 11.73 14.66
C GLY A 182 3.39 12.77 14.44
N LEU A 183 3.08 14.06 14.40
CA LEU A 183 4.08 15.12 14.41
C LEU A 183 4.68 15.28 15.80
N ASP A 184 5.98 15.57 15.88
CA ASP A 184 6.62 16.03 17.10
C ASP A 184 6.71 17.57 17.14
N HIS A 185 7.24 18.10 18.25
CA HIS A 185 7.41 19.54 18.40
C HIS A 185 8.33 20.14 17.34
N GLU A 186 8.06 21.38 16.91
CA GLU A 186 8.99 22.16 16.10
C GLU A 186 9.55 23.37 16.86
N GLU A 187 10.88 23.46 16.95
CA GLU A 187 11.60 24.49 17.71
C GLU A 187 12.25 25.57 16.84
N THR A 188 12.43 25.34 15.54
CA THR A 188 13.24 26.22 14.68
C THR A 188 12.41 27.18 13.82
N ASN A 189 11.25 26.76 13.36
CA ASN A 189 10.34 27.47 12.48
C ASN A 189 9.08 27.91 13.22
N THR A 190 8.33 28.81 12.58
CA THR A 190 7.02 29.21 13.11
C THR A 190 6.01 28.13 12.75
N ALA A 191 5.48 27.44 13.75
CA ALA A 191 4.62 26.27 13.60
C ALA A 191 3.54 26.25 14.69
N ILE A 192 2.39 25.63 14.43
CA ILE A 192 1.44 25.31 15.50
C ILE A 192 2.06 24.29 16.46
N MET A 193 2.92 23.40 15.95
CA MET A 193 3.64 22.38 16.71
C MET A 193 4.77 22.92 17.60
N ALA A 194 4.90 24.24 17.77
CA ALA A 194 5.87 24.79 18.71
C ALA A 194 5.56 24.36 20.16
N PRO A 195 6.57 23.94 20.96
CA PRO A 195 6.36 23.37 22.30
C PRO A 195 5.83 24.39 23.32
N THR A 196 5.90 25.68 23.00
CA THR A 196 5.44 26.79 23.84
C THR A 196 4.35 27.55 23.13
N ILE A 197 3.26 27.84 23.84
CA ILE A 197 2.13 28.58 23.27
C ILE A 197 2.55 29.97 22.81
N SER A 198 2.14 30.33 21.60
CA SER A 198 2.54 31.56 20.92
C SER A 198 1.34 32.27 20.26
N ASP A 199 1.63 33.32 19.49
CA ASP A 199 0.65 34.03 18.67
C ASP A 199 0.23 33.26 17.40
N VAL A 200 0.79 32.06 17.14
CA VAL A 200 0.37 31.17 16.05
C VAL A 200 -0.94 30.47 16.46
N PHE A 201 -1.96 30.53 15.60
CA PHE A 201 -3.30 29.99 15.87
C PHE A 201 -3.92 29.26 14.66
N GLU A 202 -3.16 29.09 13.59
CA GLU A 202 -3.52 28.36 12.37
C GLU A 202 -2.35 27.44 11.99
N LEU A 203 -2.62 26.43 11.17
CA LEU A 203 -1.56 25.59 10.60
C LEU A 203 -0.62 26.43 9.76
N GLN A 204 0.67 26.20 9.92
CA GLN A 204 1.73 26.81 9.14
C GLN A 204 2.22 25.84 8.06
N GLU A 205 3.02 26.35 7.13
CA GLU A 205 3.57 25.54 6.04
C GLU A 205 4.42 24.38 6.55
N ASP A 206 5.12 24.57 7.68
CA ASP A 206 5.91 23.50 8.31
C ASP A 206 5.02 22.34 8.80
N ASP A 207 3.91 22.68 9.48
CA ASP A 207 2.95 21.71 9.99
C ASP A 207 2.35 20.87 8.84
N ILE A 208 1.90 21.53 7.77
CA ILE A 208 1.32 20.88 6.57
C ILE A 208 2.37 20.00 5.87
N SER A 209 3.60 20.52 5.73
CA SER A 209 4.70 19.80 5.07
C SER A 209 5.14 18.58 5.87
N GLY A 210 5.10 18.66 7.20
CA GLY A 210 5.37 17.53 8.09
C GLY A 210 4.37 16.39 7.88
N VAL A 211 3.08 16.70 7.76
CA VAL A 211 2.04 15.69 7.47
C VAL A 211 2.23 15.11 6.07
N GLU A 212 2.44 15.94 5.03
CA GLU A 212 2.69 15.41 3.68
C GLU A 212 3.92 14.49 3.67
N ALA A 213 5.00 14.86 4.34
CA ALA A 213 6.19 14.02 4.42
C ALA A 213 5.89 12.67 5.09
N LEU A 214 5.24 12.68 6.26
CA LEU A 214 4.96 11.47 7.04
C LEU A 214 4.10 10.44 6.29
N TYR A 215 3.13 10.92 5.49
CA TYR A 215 2.11 10.09 4.83
C TYR A 215 2.29 9.93 3.31
N SER A 216 3.44 10.31 2.75
CA SER A 216 3.70 10.20 1.30
C SER A 216 4.74 9.16 0.90
N GLY A 217 5.22 8.31 1.82
CA GLY A 217 6.29 7.34 1.55
C GLY A 217 6.05 6.45 0.32
N LEU A 218 4.83 5.94 0.13
CA LEU A 218 4.46 5.19 -1.08
C LEU A 218 4.66 5.97 -2.38
N LYS A 219 4.42 7.29 -2.38
CA LYS A 219 4.61 8.16 -3.57
C LYS A 219 6.09 8.33 -3.92
N GLN A 220 7.01 8.01 -3.01
CA GLN A 220 8.45 8.13 -3.21
C GLN A 220 9.04 6.89 -3.90
N CYS A 221 8.34 5.75 -3.82
CA CYS A 221 8.80 4.50 -4.42
C CYS A 221 8.17 4.25 -5.80
N ALA A 222 8.93 3.63 -6.70
CA ALA A 222 8.39 3.12 -7.95
C ALA A 222 7.54 1.87 -7.70
N ILE A 223 6.28 1.91 -8.12
CA ILE A 223 5.36 0.77 -8.06
C ILE A 223 5.34 0.10 -9.43
N LYS A 224 5.79 -1.16 -9.47
CA LYS A 224 5.74 -2.03 -10.65
C LYS A 224 4.38 -2.75 -10.68
N ARG A 225 3.89 -3.11 -11.87
CA ARG A 225 2.77 -4.06 -11.98
C ARG A 225 3.33 -5.48 -11.85
N LEU A 226 2.74 -6.29 -10.97
CA LEU A 226 3.09 -7.72 -10.91
C LEU A 226 2.63 -8.42 -12.19
N ILE A 227 3.48 -9.27 -12.74
CA ILE A 227 3.16 -10.13 -13.88
C ILE A 227 3.13 -11.58 -13.37
N PHE A 228 2.07 -12.32 -13.69
CA PHE A 228 2.01 -13.75 -13.40
C PHE A 228 2.96 -14.52 -14.33
N GLY A 229 3.70 -15.48 -13.78
CA GLY A 229 4.86 -16.07 -14.46
C GLY A 229 6.18 -15.70 -13.81
N SER A 230 7.27 -15.84 -14.56
CA SER A 230 8.63 -15.50 -14.16
C SER A 230 9.05 -14.15 -14.74
N THR A 231 9.58 -13.29 -13.89
CA THR A 231 10.17 -12.01 -14.26
C THR A 231 11.57 -11.90 -13.69
N ASN A 232 12.49 -11.30 -14.44
CA ASN A 232 13.87 -11.08 -13.99
C ASN A 232 14.06 -9.61 -13.68
N GLU A 233 14.44 -9.31 -12.45
CA GLU A 233 14.55 -7.97 -11.88
C GLU A 233 15.80 -7.90 -11.00
N SER A 234 16.06 -6.74 -10.39
CA SER A 234 17.23 -6.54 -9.54
C SER A 234 16.95 -5.53 -8.44
N LEU A 235 17.40 -5.81 -7.21
CA LEU A 235 17.48 -4.80 -6.16
C LEU A 235 18.85 -4.11 -6.22
N ASN A 236 18.86 -2.80 -6.37
CA ASN A 236 20.04 -1.97 -6.57
C ASN A 236 19.85 -0.56 -6.00
N ASN A 237 20.89 0.27 -6.13
CA ASN A 237 20.95 1.61 -5.54
C ASN A 237 20.01 2.66 -6.16
N ASN A 238 19.25 2.31 -7.19
CA ASN A 238 18.21 3.18 -7.75
C ASN A 238 16.80 2.78 -7.27
N ASP A 239 16.66 1.68 -6.54
CA ASP A 239 15.39 1.22 -6.00
C ASP A 239 15.11 1.91 -4.66
N CYS A 240 13.84 1.86 -4.24
CA CYS A 240 13.40 2.49 -3.00
C CYS A 240 14.06 1.80 -1.80
N MET A 241 14.30 2.54 -0.72
CA MET A 241 14.69 1.96 0.57
C MET A 241 13.49 1.81 1.50
N VAL A 242 13.55 0.87 2.44
CA VAL A 242 12.49 0.69 3.45
C VAL A 242 12.24 1.97 4.27
N GLN A 243 13.29 2.68 4.68
CA GLN A 243 13.15 3.96 5.39
C GLN A 243 12.50 5.08 4.56
N GLU A 244 12.57 5.01 3.21
CA GLU A 244 11.89 5.97 2.33
C GLU A 244 10.40 5.61 2.22
N LEU A 245 10.09 4.32 2.02
CA LEU A 245 8.73 3.81 2.01
C LEU A 245 8.00 4.09 3.33
N THR A 246 8.68 3.85 4.45
CA THR A 246 8.10 3.95 5.81
C THR A 246 8.31 5.32 6.44
N VAL A 247 9.02 6.24 5.78
CA VAL A 247 9.29 7.62 6.25
C VAL A 247 9.77 7.64 7.70
N GLY A 248 10.81 6.87 7.99
CA GLY A 248 11.36 6.74 9.35
C GLY A 248 12.10 5.43 9.55
N GLY A 249 12.61 5.23 10.76
CA GLY A 249 13.46 4.09 11.07
C GLY A 249 14.89 4.25 10.54
N SER A 250 15.62 3.13 10.52
CA SER A 250 17.03 3.10 10.10
C SER A 250 17.32 1.97 9.11
N ASP A 251 16.26 1.41 8.51
CA ASP A 251 16.37 0.30 7.57
C ASP A 251 16.64 0.86 6.17
N ASP A 252 17.89 0.75 5.74
CA ASP A 252 18.38 1.19 4.43
C ASP A 252 18.38 0.06 3.39
N SER A 253 17.72 -1.07 3.69
CA SER A 253 17.54 -2.14 2.72
C SER A 253 16.67 -1.71 1.54
N TYR A 254 17.00 -2.22 0.36
CA TYR A 254 16.27 -1.93 -0.87
C TYR A 254 14.98 -2.74 -0.98
N ILE A 255 13.97 -2.17 -1.62
CA ILE A 255 12.66 -2.77 -1.79
C ILE A 255 12.06 -2.43 -3.16
N ASP A 256 11.59 -3.46 -3.84
CA ASP A 256 10.75 -3.36 -5.03
C ASP A 256 9.29 -3.60 -4.64
N LEU A 257 8.38 -2.73 -5.08
CA LEU A 257 6.94 -2.87 -4.86
C LEU A 257 6.23 -3.32 -6.14
N TYR A 258 5.45 -4.38 -6.03
CA TYR A 258 4.62 -4.91 -7.11
C TYR A 258 3.15 -4.87 -6.74
N GLN A 259 2.35 -4.08 -7.45
CA GLN A 259 0.90 -4.03 -7.28
C GLN A 259 0.22 -5.07 -8.17
N PHE A 260 -0.81 -5.73 -7.62
CA PHE A 260 -1.64 -6.66 -8.39
C PHE A 260 -3.07 -6.74 -7.85
N GLU A 261 -3.98 -7.18 -8.72
CA GLU A 261 -5.38 -7.38 -8.39
C GLU A 261 -5.70 -8.87 -8.39
N VAL A 262 -6.50 -9.28 -7.42
CA VAL A 262 -7.07 -10.61 -7.31
C VAL A 262 -8.56 -10.50 -7.59
N SER A 263 -9.02 -11.16 -8.66
CA SER A 263 -10.40 -11.08 -9.14
C SER A 263 -11.32 -12.13 -8.52
N GLN A 264 -10.76 -13.11 -7.83
CA GLN A 264 -11.46 -14.21 -7.18
C GLN A 264 -10.58 -14.87 -6.12
N GLN A 265 -11.19 -15.63 -5.21
CA GLN A 265 -10.44 -16.35 -4.20
C GLN A 265 -9.49 -17.39 -4.84
N ALA A 266 -8.21 -17.33 -4.51
CA ALA A 266 -7.19 -18.23 -5.02
C ALA A 266 -6.01 -18.35 -4.04
N GLN A 267 -5.33 -19.49 -4.09
CA GLN A 267 -4.04 -19.67 -3.43
C GLN A 267 -2.94 -19.17 -4.35
N PHE A 268 -2.09 -18.27 -3.86
CA PHE A 268 -0.92 -17.76 -4.56
C PHE A 268 0.36 -18.30 -3.93
N GLU A 269 1.34 -18.57 -4.77
CA GLU A 269 2.72 -18.88 -4.40
C GLU A 269 3.62 -17.88 -5.10
N PHE A 270 4.33 -17.07 -4.31
CA PHE A 270 5.33 -16.12 -4.77
C PHE A 270 6.69 -16.66 -4.43
N SER A 271 7.59 -16.77 -5.40
CA SER A 271 8.97 -17.22 -5.17
C SER A 271 9.94 -16.21 -5.76
N ALA A 272 10.90 -15.75 -4.96
CA ALA A 272 12.05 -14.98 -5.43
C ALA A 272 13.28 -15.88 -5.33
N SER A 273 13.99 -16.09 -6.45
CA SER A 273 15.22 -16.89 -6.48
C SER A 273 16.41 -16.03 -6.88
N SER A 274 17.50 -16.16 -6.15
CA SER A 274 18.76 -15.46 -6.42
C SER A 274 19.98 -16.27 -6.02
N LYS A 275 21.09 -16.03 -6.71
CA LYS A 275 22.40 -16.59 -6.33
C LYS A 275 23.20 -15.64 -5.44
N THR A 276 22.80 -14.37 -5.36
CA THR A 276 23.62 -13.29 -4.82
C THR A 276 22.87 -12.35 -3.90
N LEU A 277 21.54 -12.38 -3.87
CA LEU A 277 20.70 -11.48 -3.08
C LEU A 277 19.92 -12.30 -2.05
N ASP A 278 20.02 -11.98 -0.76
CA ASP A 278 19.22 -12.60 0.31
C ASP A 278 17.79 -12.03 0.26
N THR A 279 16.91 -12.65 -0.54
CA THR A 279 15.59 -12.09 -0.76
C THR A 279 14.72 -12.22 0.49
N VAL A 280 13.77 -11.29 0.63
CA VAL A 280 12.68 -11.32 1.61
C VAL A 280 11.40 -11.00 0.85
N LEU A 281 10.33 -11.75 1.11
CA LEU A 281 9.03 -11.48 0.52
C LEU A 281 8.06 -10.98 1.59
N LEU A 282 7.42 -9.86 1.32
CA LEU A 282 6.31 -9.35 2.12
C LEU A 282 5.07 -9.21 1.25
N LEU A 283 3.93 -9.54 1.82
CA LEU A 283 2.63 -9.37 1.17
C LEU A 283 1.76 -8.48 2.04
N ALA A 284 1.18 -7.45 1.45
CA ALA A 284 0.35 -6.48 2.16
C ALA A 284 -0.87 -6.05 1.33
N THR A 285 -1.84 -5.43 2.00
CA THR A 285 -2.90 -4.65 1.34
C THR A 285 -2.34 -3.35 0.74
N GLU A 286 -3.15 -2.61 -0.02
CA GLU A 286 -2.75 -1.28 -0.54
C GLU A 286 -2.45 -0.25 0.56
N ASP A 287 -2.98 -0.47 1.76
CA ASP A 287 -2.75 0.36 2.94
C ASP A 287 -1.51 -0.05 3.74
N LEU A 288 -0.69 -0.97 3.20
CA LEU A 288 0.49 -1.56 3.84
C LEU A 288 0.16 -2.33 5.14
N GLU A 289 -1.05 -2.87 5.26
CA GLU A 289 -1.33 -3.89 6.29
C GLU A 289 -0.70 -5.21 5.86
N TYR A 290 0.34 -5.64 6.59
CA TYR A 290 1.10 -6.85 6.27
C TYR A 290 0.29 -8.13 6.57
N LEU A 291 0.10 -8.95 5.54
CA LEU A 291 -0.65 -10.20 5.60
C LEU A 291 0.26 -11.41 5.83
N ALA A 292 1.46 -11.36 5.26
CA ALA A 292 2.46 -12.42 5.38
C ALA A 292 3.87 -11.88 5.12
N VAL A 293 4.85 -12.46 5.81
CA VAL A 293 6.28 -12.17 5.63
C VAL A 293 7.04 -13.48 5.63
N GLU A 294 7.88 -13.68 4.62
CA GLU A 294 8.79 -14.82 4.55
C GLU A 294 10.21 -14.37 4.87
N THR A 295 10.75 -14.88 5.98
CA THR A 295 12.07 -14.52 6.54
C THR A 295 13.01 -15.72 6.70
N SER A 296 12.58 -16.93 6.34
CA SER A 296 13.31 -18.17 6.60
C SER A 296 14.20 -18.61 5.44
N SER A 297 15.03 -17.71 4.91
CA SER A 297 16.13 -18.04 3.98
C SER A 297 17.32 -18.67 4.74
N ILE A 298 17.10 -19.81 5.41
CA ILE A 298 18.12 -20.43 6.27
C ILE A 298 19.21 -21.16 5.46
N ASP A 299 18.87 -21.69 4.27
CA ASP A 299 19.75 -22.59 3.52
C ASP A 299 20.16 -22.06 2.11
N ASP A 300 19.34 -21.25 1.45
CA ASP A 300 19.60 -20.59 0.16
C ASP A 300 19.43 -19.07 0.25
N CYS A 301 19.51 -18.34 -0.87
CA CYS A 301 19.21 -16.90 -0.91
C CYS A 301 17.79 -16.66 -1.46
N ASP A 302 16.95 -17.70 -1.47
CA ASP A 302 15.64 -17.68 -2.10
C ASP A 302 14.55 -17.46 -1.04
N SER A 303 13.37 -17.03 -1.47
CA SER A 303 12.20 -16.89 -0.61
C SER A 303 10.98 -17.45 -1.31
N THR A 304 10.07 -18.05 -0.56
CA THR A 304 8.77 -18.48 -1.08
C THR A 304 7.67 -18.21 -0.07
N LEU A 305 6.65 -17.47 -0.51
CA LEU A 305 5.49 -17.08 0.29
C LEU A 305 4.23 -17.68 -0.34
N ILE A 306 3.46 -18.44 0.44
CA ILE A 306 2.18 -19.02 0.01
C ILE A 306 1.07 -18.38 0.82
N GLN A 307 0.08 -17.80 0.14
CA GLN A 307 -1.05 -17.14 0.79
C GLN A 307 -2.35 -17.35 0.01
N GLU A 308 -3.44 -17.62 0.73
CA GLU A 308 -4.78 -17.54 0.15
C GLU A 308 -5.27 -16.10 0.18
N LEU A 309 -5.68 -15.59 -0.98
CA LEU A 309 -6.12 -14.21 -1.17
C LEU A 309 -7.56 -14.17 -1.70
N GLY A 310 -8.32 -13.22 -1.19
CA GLY A 310 -9.67 -12.91 -1.66
C GLY A 310 -9.65 -11.82 -2.74
N VAL A 311 -10.83 -11.39 -3.16
CA VAL A 311 -10.96 -10.28 -4.12
C VAL A 311 -10.41 -9.00 -3.49
N GLY A 312 -9.51 -8.32 -4.20
CA GLY A 312 -8.91 -7.08 -3.73
C GLY A 312 -7.63 -6.72 -4.48
N SER A 313 -7.02 -5.63 -4.04
CA SER A 313 -5.73 -5.14 -4.53
C SER A 313 -4.66 -5.33 -3.45
N TYR A 314 -3.47 -5.70 -3.87
CA TYR A 314 -2.39 -6.10 -2.98
C TYR A 314 -1.04 -5.59 -3.47
N PHE A 315 -0.10 -5.46 -2.53
CA PHE A 315 1.32 -5.31 -2.81
C PHE A 315 2.07 -6.58 -2.46
N LEU A 316 2.85 -7.08 -3.41
CA LEU A 316 3.98 -7.96 -3.15
C LEU A 316 5.24 -7.10 -3.11
N MET A 317 6.04 -7.26 -2.07
CA MET A 317 7.31 -6.57 -1.90
C MET A 317 8.44 -7.57 -1.95
N VAL A 318 9.43 -7.30 -2.79
CA VAL A 318 10.71 -8.01 -2.79
C VAL A 318 11.73 -7.11 -2.11
N ASN A 319 12.20 -7.53 -0.96
CA ASN A 319 13.12 -6.80 -0.11
C ASN A 319 14.40 -7.64 0.12
N THR A 320 15.34 -7.08 0.87
CA THR A 320 16.53 -7.74 1.37
C THR A 320 16.69 -7.42 2.85
N TRP A 321 17.42 -8.23 3.59
CA TRP A 321 17.85 -7.84 4.93
C TRP A 321 18.76 -6.61 4.92
N ASP A 322 18.69 -5.79 5.97
CA ASP A 322 19.66 -4.73 6.27
C ASP A 322 21.08 -5.31 6.46
N ILE A 323 21.15 -6.48 7.09
CA ILE A 323 22.34 -7.32 7.25
C ILE A 323 21.98 -8.74 6.80
N PRO A 324 22.58 -9.26 5.72
CA PRO A 324 22.28 -10.59 5.21
C PRO A 324 22.34 -11.66 6.29
N VAL A 325 21.32 -12.52 6.36
CA VAL A 325 21.28 -13.66 7.28
C VAL A 325 22.35 -14.68 6.88
N LYS A 326 22.57 -14.81 5.56
CA LYS A 326 23.63 -15.64 4.99
C LYS A 326 24.78 -14.77 4.45
N ALA A 327 25.98 -14.97 4.98
CA ALA A 327 27.17 -14.19 4.62
C ALA A 327 27.59 -14.30 3.13
N ASP A 328 27.13 -15.34 2.43
CA ASP A 328 27.40 -15.53 0.99
C ASP A 328 26.39 -14.78 0.10
N CYS A 329 25.28 -14.32 0.67
CA CYS A 329 24.28 -13.49 -0.01
C CYS A 329 24.56 -12.01 0.32
N GLY A 330 24.33 -11.13 -0.65
CA GLY A 330 24.42 -9.69 -0.52
C GLY A 330 23.05 -9.04 -0.39
N VAL A 331 23.06 -7.71 -0.29
CA VAL A 331 21.85 -6.86 -0.20
C VAL A 331 21.50 -6.17 -1.53
N VAL A 332 22.23 -6.50 -2.59
CA VAL A 332 22.05 -5.98 -3.95
C VAL A 332 22.32 -7.13 -4.91
N GLY A 333 21.47 -7.30 -5.91
CA GLY A 333 21.65 -8.34 -6.91
C GLY A 333 20.40 -8.59 -7.73
N ASP A 334 20.59 -9.43 -8.75
CA ASP A 334 19.50 -9.87 -9.62
C ASP A 334 18.68 -10.95 -8.91
N TYR A 335 17.38 -11.00 -9.19
CA TYR A 335 16.48 -12.06 -8.76
C TYR A 335 15.48 -12.42 -9.86
N THR A 336 14.99 -13.65 -9.82
CA THR A 336 13.85 -14.09 -10.62
C THR A 336 12.64 -14.21 -9.71
N LEU A 337 11.62 -13.39 -9.96
CA LEU A 337 10.32 -13.47 -9.28
C LEU A 337 9.38 -14.36 -10.09
N THR A 338 8.90 -15.43 -9.49
CA THR A 338 7.92 -16.36 -10.04
C THR A 338 6.62 -16.27 -9.27
N VAL A 339 5.49 -16.13 -9.96
CA VAL A 339 4.17 -16.07 -9.35
C VAL A 339 3.30 -17.18 -9.90
N ASN A 340 2.90 -18.11 -9.04
CA ASN A 340 1.94 -19.17 -9.34
C ASN A 340 0.63 -18.93 -8.61
N PHE A 341 -0.46 -19.45 -9.16
CA PHE A 341 -1.73 -19.49 -8.47
C PHE A 341 -2.46 -20.82 -8.71
N SER A 342 -3.38 -21.15 -7.81
CA SER A 342 -4.39 -22.18 -8.01
C SER A 342 -5.75 -21.72 -7.50
N SER A 343 -6.82 -22.04 -8.23
CA SER A 343 -8.20 -21.70 -7.85
C SER A 343 -9.16 -22.81 -8.28
N GLN A 344 -10.30 -22.90 -7.59
CA GLN A 344 -11.42 -23.78 -7.99
C GLN A 344 -12.32 -23.11 -9.02
N ASP A 345 -12.33 -21.77 -9.06
CA ASP A 345 -13.14 -21.00 -9.99
C ASP A 345 -12.35 -20.66 -11.26
N GLN A 346 -13.05 -20.48 -12.39
CA GLN A 346 -12.40 -20.08 -13.63
C GLN A 346 -11.92 -18.62 -13.55
N PRO A 347 -10.62 -18.33 -13.76
CA PRO A 347 -10.06 -16.99 -13.64
C PRO A 347 -10.74 -15.95 -14.55
N GLN A 348 -10.95 -14.75 -14.01
CA GLN A 348 -11.24 -13.56 -14.81
C GLN A 348 -9.93 -12.97 -15.33
N LEU A 349 -9.85 -12.65 -16.63
CA LEU A 349 -8.62 -12.24 -17.30
C LEU A 349 -8.39 -10.71 -17.29
N GLY A 350 -8.99 -10.02 -16.32
CA GLY A 350 -8.90 -8.57 -16.17
C GLY A 350 -9.80 -7.79 -17.15
N PRO A 351 -9.72 -6.45 -17.13
CA PRO A 351 -10.56 -5.60 -17.98
C PRO A 351 -10.23 -5.74 -19.47
N PRO A 352 -11.19 -5.41 -20.35
CA PRO A 352 -10.95 -5.33 -21.80
C PRO A 352 -9.96 -4.21 -22.12
N THR A 353 -9.09 -4.47 -23.10
CA THR A 353 -8.19 -3.53 -23.77
C THR A 353 -8.32 -3.68 -25.28
N SER A 354 -7.70 -2.80 -26.06
CA SER A 354 -7.75 -2.86 -27.52
C SER A 354 -6.46 -2.36 -28.18
N LEU A 355 -6.22 -2.77 -29.42
CA LEU A 355 -4.99 -2.44 -30.15
C LEU A 355 -4.93 -0.96 -30.60
N LEU A 356 -6.07 -0.38 -30.97
CA LEU A 356 -6.22 1.00 -31.44
C LEU A 356 -6.87 1.91 -30.39
N GLY A 357 -7.20 1.37 -29.21
CA GLY A 357 -7.70 2.12 -28.07
C GLY A 357 -9.21 2.39 -28.09
N SER A 358 -9.99 1.67 -28.91
CA SER A 358 -11.44 1.74 -28.82
C SER A 358 -11.97 1.09 -27.53
N PHE A 359 -13.04 1.67 -27.00
CA PHE A 359 -13.73 1.16 -25.82
C PHE A 359 -14.62 -0.04 -26.17
N SER A 360 -14.75 -0.99 -25.24
CA SER A 360 -15.65 -2.15 -25.37
C SER A 360 -16.06 -2.60 -23.97
N GLU A 361 -17.32 -2.99 -23.80
CA GLU A 361 -17.86 -3.59 -22.57
C GLU A 361 -17.64 -5.11 -22.49
N ALA A 362 -16.89 -5.68 -23.44
CA ALA A 362 -16.58 -7.11 -23.43
C ALA A 362 -15.87 -7.56 -22.15
N SER A 363 -16.14 -8.79 -21.74
CA SER A 363 -15.48 -9.43 -20.60
C SER A 363 -14.85 -10.76 -21.00
N PHE A 364 -13.82 -11.17 -20.27
CA PHE A 364 -13.00 -12.32 -20.61
C PHE A 364 -12.74 -13.17 -19.37
N SER A 365 -13.02 -14.47 -19.49
CA SER A 365 -12.64 -15.47 -18.49
C SER A 365 -11.92 -16.62 -19.18
N GLY A 366 -11.11 -17.36 -18.45
CA GLY A 366 -10.39 -18.48 -19.03
C GLY A 366 -9.31 -18.98 -18.10
N GLY A 367 -8.82 -20.18 -18.38
CA GLY A 367 -7.77 -20.76 -17.58
C GLY A 367 -7.27 -22.07 -18.17
N ILE A 368 -6.26 -22.60 -17.49
CA ILE A 368 -5.62 -23.87 -17.83
C ILE A 368 -5.93 -24.84 -16.70
N SER A 369 -6.33 -26.06 -17.05
CA SER A 369 -6.67 -27.11 -16.10
C SER A 369 -5.97 -28.41 -16.48
N ALA A 370 -5.54 -29.16 -15.47
CA ALA A 370 -4.99 -30.51 -15.63
C ALA A 370 -5.95 -31.62 -15.13
N ASP A 371 -7.16 -31.23 -14.69
CA ASP A 371 -8.11 -32.11 -14.00
C ASP A 371 -9.54 -32.02 -14.59
N GLY A 372 -9.66 -31.59 -15.85
CA GLY A 372 -10.93 -31.49 -16.56
C GLY A 372 -11.81 -30.33 -16.08
N GLY A 373 -11.19 -29.25 -15.60
CA GLY A 373 -11.85 -28.02 -15.16
C GLY A 373 -12.34 -28.04 -13.72
N LEU A 374 -11.83 -28.94 -12.87
CA LEU A 374 -12.12 -28.92 -11.43
C LEU A 374 -11.29 -27.85 -10.72
N SER A 375 -10.08 -27.57 -11.22
CA SER A 375 -9.25 -26.47 -10.78
C SER A 375 -8.48 -25.83 -11.94
N PHE A 376 -8.04 -24.60 -11.70
CA PHE A 376 -7.27 -23.79 -12.64
C PHE A 376 -5.96 -23.36 -12.00
N SER A 377 -4.87 -23.45 -12.77
CA SER A 377 -3.51 -23.08 -12.34
C SER A 377 -2.77 -22.44 -13.53
N ASN A 378 -1.63 -21.82 -13.26
CA ASN A 378 -0.68 -21.41 -14.31
C ASN A 378 0.58 -22.30 -14.35
N ALA A 379 0.84 -23.14 -13.36
CA ALA A 379 2.04 -23.99 -13.31
C ALA A 379 1.68 -25.48 -13.37
N PHE A 380 2.37 -26.22 -14.27
CA PHE A 380 2.09 -27.61 -14.59
C PHE A 380 3.36 -28.43 -14.86
N SER A 381 3.27 -29.74 -14.64
CA SER A 381 4.31 -30.71 -15.03
C SER A 381 4.26 -30.96 -16.54
N PRO A 382 5.40 -31.25 -17.21
CA PRO A 382 5.41 -31.68 -18.61
C PRO A 382 4.56 -32.91 -18.91
N THR A 383 4.23 -33.73 -17.90
CA THR A 383 3.42 -34.95 -18.05
C THR A 383 1.93 -34.72 -17.85
N ASP A 384 1.52 -33.54 -17.42
CA ASP A 384 0.10 -33.24 -17.20
C ASP A 384 -0.63 -33.15 -18.54
N SER A 385 -1.92 -33.51 -18.52
CA SER A 385 -2.81 -33.39 -19.68
C SER A 385 -3.62 -32.12 -19.52
N LEU A 386 -3.32 -31.12 -20.34
CA LEU A 386 -3.79 -29.75 -20.16
C LEU A 386 -4.96 -29.41 -21.09
N ASP A 387 -6.00 -28.86 -20.48
CA ASP A 387 -7.11 -28.21 -21.15
C ASP A 387 -6.94 -26.70 -21.04
N ILE A 388 -6.95 -26.01 -22.18
CA ILE A 388 -6.79 -24.55 -22.26
C ILE A 388 -8.02 -24.00 -22.96
N ALA A 389 -8.80 -23.21 -22.23
CA ALA A 389 -10.03 -22.63 -22.76
C ALA A 389 -10.28 -21.21 -22.24
N ALA A 390 -11.01 -20.43 -23.03
CA ALA A 390 -11.45 -19.10 -22.68
C ALA A 390 -12.88 -18.84 -23.15
N ASN A 391 -13.54 -17.91 -22.47
CA ASN A 391 -14.84 -17.37 -22.82
C ASN A 391 -14.73 -15.87 -23.01
N ILE A 392 -15.40 -15.36 -24.05
CA ILE A 392 -15.55 -13.93 -24.31
C ILE A 392 -17.05 -13.62 -24.21
N THR A 393 -17.43 -12.71 -23.33
CA THR A 393 -18.72 -12.03 -23.43
C THR A 393 -18.52 -10.85 -24.36
N VAL A 394 -19.14 -10.87 -25.53
CA VAL A 394 -18.94 -9.85 -26.56
C VAL A 394 -19.72 -8.59 -26.22
N ASP A 395 -19.16 -7.42 -26.55
CA ASP A 395 -19.86 -6.15 -26.41
C ASP A 395 -21.21 -6.20 -27.15
N THR A 396 -22.29 -5.81 -26.47
CA THR A 396 -23.66 -5.91 -27.00
C THR A 396 -23.85 -5.19 -28.34
N SER A 397 -23.06 -4.13 -28.60
CA SER A 397 -23.07 -3.41 -29.87
C SER A 397 -22.45 -4.21 -31.02
N HIS A 398 -21.55 -5.16 -30.72
CA HIS A 398 -20.84 -6.01 -31.68
C HIS A 398 -21.58 -7.34 -31.95
N VAL A 399 -22.48 -7.76 -31.07
CA VAL A 399 -23.25 -9.01 -31.21
C VAL A 399 -24.07 -9.02 -32.52
N GLY A 400 -23.97 -10.12 -33.27
CA GLY A 400 -24.64 -10.34 -34.55
C GLY A 400 -23.93 -9.71 -35.76
N GLN A 401 -22.83 -8.97 -35.55
CA GLN A 401 -22.02 -8.44 -36.64
C GLN A 401 -21.00 -9.48 -37.16
N PRO A 402 -20.61 -9.43 -38.45
CA PRO A 402 -19.47 -10.20 -38.95
C PRO A 402 -18.18 -9.79 -38.23
N GLY A 403 -17.54 -10.76 -37.60
CA GLY A 403 -16.31 -10.57 -36.84
C GLY A 403 -15.41 -11.79 -36.88
N PHE A 404 -14.34 -11.71 -36.10
CA PHE A 404 -13.34 -12.75 -36.00
C PHE A 404 -12.79 -12.88 -34.59
N LEU A 405 -12.31 -14.08 -34.28
CA LEU A 405 -11.66 -14.44 -33.02
C LEU A 405 -10.16 -14.64 -33.26
N VAL A 406 -9.35 -14.22 -32.30
CA VAL A 406 -7.90 -14.41 -32.31
C VAL A 406 -7.44 -15.06 -31.01
N VAL A 407 -6.41 -15.89 -31.11
CA VAL A 407 -5.66 -16.41 -29.97
C VAL A 407 -4.19 -16.18 -30.25
N ALA A 408 -3.50 -15.55 -29.30
CA ALA A 408 -2.07 -15.29 -29.37
C ALA A 408 -1.38 -15.93 -28.16
N ALA A 409 -0.20 -16.50 -28.36
CA ALA A 409 0.69 -16.96 -27.31
C ALA A 409 2.02 -16.20 -27.45
N LEU A 410 2.33 -15.38 -26.45
CA LEU A 410 3.55 -14.61 -26.36
C LEU A 410 4.59 -15.39 -25.55
N LEU A 411 5.67 -15.78 -26.20
CA LEU A 411 6.87 -16.36 -25.60
C LEU A 411 7.96 -15.27 -25.53
N PRO A 412 9.06 -15.46 -24.78
CA PRO A 412 10.11 -14.45 -24.63
C PRO A 412 10.69 -13.92 -25.95
N ASP A 413 10.75 -14.75 -26.99
CA ASP A 413 11.35 -14.44 -28.29
C ASP A 413 10.38 -14.51 -29.48
N GLN A 414 9.13 -14.93 -29.26
CA GLN A 414 8.19 -15.28 -30.33
C GLN A 414 6.75 -14.83 -30.02
N LEU A 415 6.04 -14.40 -31.05
CA LEU A 415 4.60 -14.21 -31.01
C LEU A 415 3.94 -15.26 -31.91
N LEU A 416 3.34 -16.26 -31.27
CA LEU A 416 2.59 -17.30 -31.96
C LEU A 416 1.12 -16.90 -32.01
N MET A 417 0.45 -17.21 -33.11
CA MET A 417 -1.00 -17.04 -33.23
C MET A 417 -1.67 -18.32 -33.72
N LEU A 418 -2.83 -18.64 -33.16
CA LEU A 418 -3.59 -19.84 -33.53
C LEU A 418 -4.37 -19.58 -34.82
N ASN A 419 -4.10 -20.38 -35.85
CA ASN A 419 -4.82 -20.29 -37.12
C ASN A 419 -6.13 -21.12 -37.11
N ASP A 420 -6.89 -21.01 -38.19
CA ASP A 420 -8.15 -21.73 -38.43
C ASP A 420 -8.04 -23.27 -38.52
N ARG A 421 -6.82 -23.81 -38.48
CA ARG A 421 -6.53 -25.25 -38.42
C ARG A 421 -6.15 -25.71 -37.01
N GLY A 422 -6.21 -24.83 -36.01
CA GLY A 422 -5.79 -25.14 -34.65
C GLY A 422 -4.27 -25.30 -34.50
N GLN A 423 -3.49 -24.62 -35.33
CA GLN A 423 -2.02 -24.66 -35.27
C GLN A 423 -1.47 -23.28 -34.91
N PHE A 424 -0.62 -23.23 -33.89
CA PHE A 424 0.16 -22.03 -33.59
C PHE A 424 1.21 -21.81 -34.68
N VAL A 425 1.20 -20.62 -35.26
CA VAL A 425 2.17 -20.18 -36.28
C VAL A 425 2.89 -18.94 -35.79
N ASP A 426 4.21 -18.91 -35.99
CA ASP A 426 5.04 -17.75 -35.65
C ASP A 426 4.75 -16.60 -36.62
N ARG A 427 4.41 -15.44 -36.06
CA ARG A 427 4.10 -14.22 -36.80
C ARG A 427 5.36 -13.42 -37.15
N GLY A 428 6.47 -13.65 -36.45
CA GLY A 428 7.61 -12.73 -36.44
C GLY A 428 7.20 -11.31 -36.01
N SER A 429 8.08 -10.34 -36.22
CA SER A 429 7.90 -9.00 -35.62
C SER A 429 6.90 -8.05 -36.31
N THR A 430 6.33 -8.37 -37.49
CA THR A 430 5.55 -7.36 -38.26
C THR A 430 4.54 -7.89 -39.31
N ALA A 431 4.21 -9.19 -39.38
CA ALA A 431 3.32 -9.66 -40.45
C ALA A 431 1.86 -9.26 -40.21
N SER A 432 1.39 -8.23 -40.92
CA SER A 432 -0.03 -8.05 -41.25
C SER A 432 -0.35 -8.90 -42.49
N PRO A 433 -1.53 -9.53 -42.59
CA PRO A 433 -2.68 -9.47 -41.67
C PRO A 433 -2.52 -10.34 -40.42
N LEU A 434 -3.32 -10.06 -39.38
CA LEU A 434 -3.44 -10.91 -38.19
C LEU A 434 -3.84 -12.34 -38.58
N VAL A 435 -3.27 -13.32 -37.89
CA VAL A 435 -3.69 -14.72 -38.02
C VAL A 435 -4.99 -14.88 -37.24
N VAL A 436 -6.05 -15.23 -37.96
CA VAL A 436 -7.38 -15.37 -37.39
C VAL A 436 -7.67 -16.84 -37.08
N PHE A 437 -8.16 -17.09 -35.86
CA PHE A 437 -8.56 -18.40 -35.41
C PHE A 437 -9.91 -18.80 -36.03
N LYS A 438 -10.88 -17.87 -36.06
CA LYS A 438 -12.21 -18.16 -36.58
C LYS A 438 -12.90 -16.89 -37.07
N ARG A 439 -13.59 -16.97 -38.21
CA ARG A 439 -14.48 -15.91 -38.73
C ARG A 439 -15.92 -16.36 -38.60
N LYS A 440 -16.80 -15.51 -38.07
CA LYS A 440 -18.22 -15.82 -37.84
C LYS A 440 -19.04 -14.55 -37.61
N LEU A 441 -20.37 -14.69 -37.48
CA LEU A 441 -21.16 -13.66 -36.80
C LEU A 441 -20.89 -13.80 -35.30
N LEU A 442 -20.58 -12.70 -34.63
CA LEU A 442 -20.29 -12.71 -33.19
C LEU A 442 -21.57 -13.05 -32.41
N GLU A 443 -21.45 -13.99 -31.49
CA GLU A 443 -22.49 -14.34 -30.53
C GLU A 443 -22.31 -13.54 -29.23
N GLU A 444 -23.33 -13.51 -28.38
CA GLU A 444 -23.23 -12.88 -27.05
C GLU A 444 -22.12 -13.49 -26.20
N SER A 445 -21.92 -14.81 -26.34
CA SER A 445 -20.84 -15.55 -25.68
C SER A 445 -20.08 -16.39 -26.70
N GLU A 446 -18.76 -16.22 -26.73
CA GLU A 446 -17.85 -16.97 -27.57
C GLU A 446 -16.98 -17.89 -26.71
N HIS A 447 -17.12 -19.20 -26.90
CA HIS A 447 -16.28 -20.20 -26.26
C HIS A 447 -15.12 -20.62 -27.17
N LEU A 448 -13.90 -20.56 -26.65
CA LEU A 448 -12.67 -20.93 -27.36
C LEU A 448 -11.99 -22.10 -26.64
N THR A 449 -11.89 -23.24 -27.33
CA THR A 449 -11.01 -24.34 -26.95
C THR A 449 -9.67 -24.15 -27.65
N ILE A 450 -8.63 -23.80 -26.90
CA ILE A 450 -7.29 -23.50 -27.41
C ILE A 450 -6.48 -24.79 -27.50
N ALA A 451 -6.57 -25.63 -26.48
CA ALA A 451 -6.00 -26.97 -26.45
C ALA A 451 -6.89 -27.89 -25.60
N GLN A 452 -6.90 -29.18 -25.94
CA GLN A 452 -7.61 -30.24 -25.22
C GLN A 452 -6.66 -31.41 -25.05
N ASP A 453 -6.57 -31.95 -23.85
CA ASP A 453 -5.71 -33.08 -23.47
C ASP A 453 -4.24 -32.90 -23.88
N LEU A 454 -3.73 -31.66 -23.94
CA LEU A 454 -2.37 -31.36 -24.39
C LEU A 454 -1.36 -31.87 -23.35
N ILE A 455 -0.51 -32.82 -23.74
CA ILE A 455 0.61 -33.26 -22.91
C ILE A 455 1.89 -32.59 -23.42
N PRO A 456 2.46 -31.60 -22.70
CA PRO A 456 3.64 -30.86 -23.16
C PRO A 456 4.80 -31.78 -23.56
N LEU A 457 5.08 -32.83 -22.78
CA LEU A 457 6.17 -33.76 -23.04
C LEU A 457 6.01 -34.50 -24.37
N GLU A 458 4.79 -34.83 -24.79
CA GLU A 458 4.53 -35.54 -26.06
C GLU A 458 4.82 -34.66 -27.29
N VAL A 459 4.73 -33.33 -27.13
CA VAL A 459 5.12 -32.35 -28.15
C VAL A 459 6.56 -31.85 -27.97
N GLY A 460 7.33 -32.48 -27.07
CA GLY A 460 8.74 -32.17 -26.83
C GLY A 460 8.98 -30.93 -25.94
N VAL A 461 7.94 -30.43 -25.27
CA VAL A 461 8.00 -29.30 -24.35
C VAL A 461 8.27 -29.83 -22.93
N ILE A 462 9.47 -29.59 -22.44
CA ILE A 462 9.87 -29.89 -21.05
C ILE A 462 9.94 -28.64 -20.17
N GLN A 463 10.05 -27.47 -20.80
CA GLN A 463 10.01 -26.17 -20.14
C GLN A 463 9.37 -25.18 -21.10
N LEU A 464 8.39 -24.42 -20.63
CA LEU A 464 7.72 -23.38 -21.41
C LEU A 464 7.22 -22.31 -20.47
N GLU A 465 7.35 -21.06 -20.89
CA GLU A 465 6.58 -19.97 -20.34
C GLU A 465 5.92 -19.20 -21.48
N ALA A 466 4.59 -19.11 -21.46
CA ALA A 466 3.82 -18.45 -22.49
C ALA A 466 2.67 -17.66 -21.89
N ASN A 467 2.49 -16.43 -22.36
CA ASN A 467 1.35 -15.59 -22.04
C ASN A 467 0.31 -15.68 -23.16
N ILE A 468 -0.83 -16.31 -22.86
CA ILE A 468 -1.90 -16.53 -23.82
C ILE A 468 -2.92 -15.39 -23.72
N PHE A 469 -3.29 -14.84 -24.87
CA PHE A 469 -4.32 -13.83 -25.04
C PHE A 469 -5.40 -14.31 -25.99
N VAL A 470 -6.66 -14.05 -25.62
CA VAL A 470 -7.81 -14.22 -26.52
C VAL A 470 -8.46 -12.87 -26.78
N GLY A 471 -8.97 -12.72 -28.00
CA GLY A 471 -9.63 -11.49 -28.40
C GLY A 471 -10.58 -11.69 -29.56
N TYR A 472 -11.30 -10.63 -29.88
CA TYR A 472 -12.18 -10.57 -31.03
C TYR A 472 -12.09 -9.20 -31.73
N GLY A 473 -12.48 -9.15 -33.00
CA GLY A 473 -12.58 -7.92 -33.78
C GLY A 473 -13.71 -8.00 -34.80
N LEU A 474 -14.05 -6.85 -35.40
CA LEU A 474 -15.08 -6.76 -36.45
C LEU A 474 -14.44 -6.85 -37.83
N GLU A 475 -15.09 -7.53 -38.79
CA GLU A 475 -14.60 -7.57 -40.18
C GLU A 475 -14.59 -6.18 -40.85
N ALA A 476 -15.41 -5.25 -40.35
CA ALA A 476 -15.42 -3.87 -40.80
C ALA A 476 -14.16 -3.10 -40.38
N GLU A 477 -13.49 -3.51 -39.30
CA GLU A 477 -12.34 -2.87 -38.69
C GLU A 477 -11.27 -3.91 -38.29
N PRO A 478 -10.63 -4.57 -39.27
CA PRO A 478 -9.79 -5.76 -39.04
C PRO A 478 -8.47 -5.49 -38.30
N ASP A 479 -8.08 -4.22 -38.18
CA ASP A 479 -6.90 -3.80 -37.43
C ASP A 479 -7.21 -3.54 -35.94
N GLU A 480 -8.50 -3.52 -35.57
CA GLU A 480 -8.92 -3.38 -34.18
C GLU A 480 -9.28 -4.74 -33.55
N VAL A 481 -8.68 -5.01 -32.40
CA VAL A 481 -8.93 -6.23 -31.63
C VAL A 481 -9.14 -5.85 -30.19
N HIS A 482 -10.24 -6.30 -29.61
CA HIS A 482 -10.50 -6.24 -28.17
C HIS A 482 -10.03 -7.54 -27.53
N TYR A 483 -9.24 -7.44 -26.47
CA TYR A 483 -8.66 -8.56 -25.74
C TYR A 483 -8.54 -8.23 -24.26
N HIS A 484 -8.10 -9.16 -23.44
CA HIS A 484 -8.02 -8.98 -21.99
C HIS A 484 -6.64 -8.48 -21.53
N ALA A 485 -6.60 -7.72 -20.44
CA ALA A 485 -5.37 -7.10 -19.95
C ALA A 485 -4.45 -8.06 -19.16
N THR A 486 -5.00 -9.07 -18.49
CA THR A 486 -4.23 -10.04 -17.69
C THR A 486 -3.99 -11.30 -18.51
N PRO A 487 -2.74 -11.68 -18.82
CA PRO A 487 -2.47 -12.87 -19.63
C PRO A 487 -2.91 -14.15 -18.92
N MET A 488 -3.38 -15.13 -19.69
CA MET A 488 -3.46 -16.51 -19.21
C MET A 488 -2.06 -17.11 -19.32
N ASN A 489 -1.33 -17.05 -18.22
CA ASN A 489 0.05 -17.51 -18.15
C ASN A 489 0.10 -19.05 -18.07
N LEU A 490 0.94 -19.67 -18.90
CA LEU A 490 1.24 -21.11 -18.90
C LEU A 490 2.71 -21.30 -18.59
N ILE A 491 3.00 -21.97 -17.47
CA ILE A 491 4.31 -22.40 -17.04
C ILE A 491 4.34 -23.93 -17.05
N VAL A 492 5.26 -24.50 -17.82
CA VAL A 492 5.59 -25.93 -17.79
C VAL A 492 7.00 -26.05 -17.26
N ARG A 493 7.22 -26.84 -16.20
CA ARG A 493 8.55 -27.07 -15.61
C ARG A 493 8.66 -28.38 -14.84
#